data_AF-A0A7K1WZV2-F1
#
_entry.id   AF-A0A7K1WZV2-F1
#
_cell.length_a   1.000
_cell.length_b   1.000
_cell.length_c   1.000
_cell.angle_alpha   90.00
_cell.angle_beta   90.00
_cell.angle_gamma   90.00
#
_symmetry.space_group_name_H-M   'P 1'
#
loop_
_entity.id
_entity.type
_entity.pdbx_description
1 polymer ?
#
loop_
_entity_poly.entity_id
_entity_poly.type
_entity_poly.pdbx_seq_one_letter_code
_entity_poly.pdbx_strand_id
1 'polypeptide(L)'
;MKKLVLSAAIVLGSLSVNAAVLPAISITQSVIFQDAYTEVAADQVPAAVKSTVEKSFPNTKLEKAYKNDKNEYKLEISSGDKKYTIFTDASGNIIKK
;
A
#
# COMPACT_ATOMS: atom_id res chain seq x y z
N MET A 1 54.29 29.20 57.92
CA MET A 1 53.15 29.75 58.71
C MET A 1 51.96 29.96 57.79
N LYS A 2 50.90 29.15 57.95
CA LYS A 2 49.46 29.45 57.72
C LYS A 2 49.12 29.98 56.30
N LYS A 3 48.35 29.32 55.43
CA LYS A 3 46.95 28.82 55.52
C LYS A 3 46.81 27.80 54.36
N LEU A 4 46.35 26.56 54.51
CA LEU A 4 44.94 26.15 54.62
C LEU A 4 43.96 27.00 53.82
N VAL A 5 43.68 26.60 52.57
CA VAL A 5 42.34 26.62 51.95
C VAL A 5 42.32 25.45 50.95
N LEU A 6 41.81 24.27 51.29
CA LEU A 6 40.40 23.91 51.48
C LEU A 6 39.66 23.79 50.13
N SER A 7 39.38 22.53 49.79
CA SER A 7 38.25 22.09 48.96
C SER A 7 38.29 22.42 47.47
N ALA A 8 39.00 21.58 46.71
CA ALA A 8 38.56 21.25 45.35
C ALA A 8 37.32 20.34 45.44
N ALA A 9 36.19 20.94 45.80
CA ALA A 9 34.87 20.36 45.67
C ALA A 9 34.20 21.02 44.46
N ILE A 10 34.46 20.51 43.26
CA ILE A 10 33.58 20.66 42.08
C ILE A 10 33.77 19.36 41.30
N VAL A 11 32.96 18.37 41.62
CA VAL A 11 31.66 18.11 40.99
C VAL A 11 31.86 17.15 39.82
N LEU A 12 31.42 15.93 40.09
CA LEU A 12 30.66 15.08 39.20
C LEU A 12 31.02 15.15 37.71
N GLY A 13 31.65 14.05 37.28
CA GLY A 13 31.22 13.33 36.09
C GLY A 13 30.92 14.21 34.88
N SER A 14 31.96 14.51 34.11
CA SER A 14 31.80 14.68 32.67
C SER A 14 31.38 13.33 32.07
N LEU A 15 30.13 12.91 32.32
CA LEU A 15 29.42 11.99 31.46
C LEU A 15 29.32 12.72 30.12
N SER A 16 30.23 12.38 29.21
CA SER A 16 30.07 12.68 27.81
C SER A 16 28.68 12.18 27.39
N VAL A 17 27.76 13.13 27.22
CA VAL A 17 26.45 12.85 26.63
C VAL A 17 26.72 12.55 25.16
N ASN A 18 26.76 11.26 24.85
CA ASN A 18 26.73 10.82 23.47
C ASN A 18 25.36 11.27 22.94
N ALA A 19 25.32 12.34 22.17
CA ALA A 19 24.15 12.67 21.37
C ALA A 19 24.05 11.61 20.28
N ALA A 20 23.50 10.45 20.65
CA ALA A 20 22.99 9.51 19.67
C ALA A 20 21.83 10.24 19.00
N VAL A 21 22.15 10.87 17.87
CA VAL A 21 21.15 11.23 16.87
C VAL A 21 20.47 9.92 16.49
N LEU A 22 19.38 9.61 17.20
CA LEU A 22 18.42 8.64 16.68
C LEU A 22 18.11 9.16 15.28
N PRO A 23 18.26 8.33 14.23
CA PRO A 23 17.77 8.74 12.94
C PRO A 23 16.31 9.13 13.18
N ALA A 24 15.99 10.40 12.93
CA ALA A 24 14.61 10.80 12.81
C ALA A 24 14.04 9.78 11.84
N ILE A 25 13.17 8.91 12.35
CA ILE A 25 12.42 8.00 11.53
C ILE A 25 11.52 8.97 10.78
N SER A 26 12.03 9.47 9.66
CA SER A 26 11.19 9.94 8.59
C SER A 26 10.28 8.76 8.39
N ILE A 27 9.09 8.87 8.95
CA ILE A 27 7.91 8.26 8.38
C ILE A 27 7.86 8.84 6.97
N THR A 28 8.73 8.30 6.11
CA THR A 28 8.48 8.18 4.70
C THR A 28 7.14 7.48 4.73
N GLN A 29 6.09 8.28 4.64
CA GLN A 29 4.80 7.83 4.23
C GLN A 29 5.11 7.32 2.84
N SER A 30 5.55 6.06 2.82
CA SER A 30 5.57 5.22 1.67
C SER A 30 4.11 5.22 1.31
N VAL A 31 3.72 6.20 0.49
CA VAL A 31 2.58 6.08 -0.39
C VAL A 31 2.99 4.85 -1.17
N ILE A 32 2.60 3.70 -0.63
CA ILE A 32 2.71 2.45 -1.34
C ILE A 32 1.84 2.80 -2.54
N PHE A 33 2.47 3.03 -3.69
CA PHE A 33 1.85 2.89 -4.99
C PHE A 33 1.48 1.42 -5.10
N GLN A 34 0.62 0.96 -4.20
CA GLN A 34 -0.06 -0.29 -4.24
C GLN A 34 -1.16 -0.01 -5.23
N ASP A 35 -0.80 -0.08 -6.52
CA ASP A 35 -1.64 -0.02 -7.70
C ASP A 35 -3.10 0.22 -7.29
N ALA A 36 -3.49 1.51 -7.18
CA ALA A 36 -4.68 1.93 -6.45
C ALA A 36 -5.92 1.49 -7.22
N TYR A 37 -6.26 0.21 -7.08
CA TYR A 37 -7.46 -0.41 -7.58
C TYR A 37 -8.62 0.18 -6.79
N THR A 38 -9.23 1.20 -7.36
CA THR A 38 -10.42 1.85 -6.84
C THR A 38 -11.60 0.93 -7.11
N GLU A 39 -12.38 0.58 -6.09
CA GLU A 39 -13.61 -0.20 -6.28
C GLU A 39 -14.56 0.63 -7.15
N VAL A 40 -14.95 0.08 -8.30
CA VAL A 40 -15.86 0.72 -9.24
C VAL A 40 -17.09 -0.15 -9.40
N ALA A 41 -18.24 0.49 -9.61
CA ALA A 41 -19.45 -0.24 -9.92
C ALA A 41 -19.28 -1.06 -11.20
N ALA A 42 -20.00 -2.17 -11.32
CA ALA A 42 -20.04 -2.97 -12.54
C ALA A 42 -20.33 -2.10 -13.78
N ASP A 43 -21.16 -1.05 -13.65
CA ASP A 43 -21.49 -0.11 -14.71
C ASP A 43 -20.34 0.81 -15.18
N GLN A 44 -19.29 0.96 -14.37
CA GLN A 44 -18.08 1.69 -14.75
C GLN A 44 -17.11 0.83 -15.56
N VAL A 45 -17.36 -0.49 -15.63
CA VAL A 45 -16.57 -1.40 -16.45
C VAL A 45 -16.99 -1.23 -17.91
N PRO A 46 -16.04 -0.96 -18.84
CA PRO A 46 -16.31 -0.82 -20.26
C PRO A 46 -17.09 -2.01 -20.81
N ALA A 47 -18.01 -1.76 -21.74
CA ALA A 47 -18.80 -2.81 -22.39
C ALA A 47 -17.90 -3.88 -23.06
N ALA A 48 -16.73 -3.48 -23.58
CA ALA A 48 -15.73 -4.40 -24.13
C ALA A 48 -15.23 -5.40 -23.06
N VAL A 49 -14.92 -4.91 -21.86
CA VAL A 49 -14.50 -5.74 -20.73
C VAL A 49 -15.62 -6.66 -20.26
N LYS A 50 -16.84 -6.13 -20.08
CA LYS A 50 -18.01 -6.94 -19.70
C LYS A 50 -18.24 -8.07 -20.71
N SER A 51 -18.25 -7.75 -22.00
CA SER A 51 -18.50 -8.74 -23.06
C SER A 51 -17.42 -9.82 -23.09
N THR A 52 -16.15 -9.46 -22.88
CA THR A 52 -15.06 -10.45 -22.80
C THR A 52 -15.19 -11.33 -21.55
N VAL A 53 -15.49 -10.75 -20.39
CA VAL A 53 -15.68 -11.50 -19.14
C VAL A 53 -16.88 -12.43 -19.23
N GLU A 54 -18.02 -11.97 -19.76
CA GLU A 54 -19.21 -12.80 -19.96
C GLU A 54 -18.96 -13.97 -20.93
N LYS A 55 -18.18 -13.74 -21.99
CA LYS A 55 -17.80 -14.79 -22.96
C LYS A 55 -16.82 -15.80 -22.37
N SER A 56 -15.82 -15.35 -21.62
CA SER A 56 -14.82 -16.24 -21.02
C SER A 56 -15.34 -16.94 -19.76
N PHE A 57 -16.21 -16.31 -18.99
CA PHE A 57 -16.73 -16.80 -17.72
C PHE A 57 -18.26 -16.67 -17.63
N PRO A 58 -19.00 -17.41 -18.47
CA PRO A 58 -20.46 -17.47 -18.39
C PRO A 58 -20.90 -18.11 -17.06
N ASN A 59 -22.07 -17.73 -16.55
CA ASN A 59 -22.61 -18.18 -15.25
C ASN A 59 -21.75 -17.79 -14.02
N THR A 60 -21.10 -16.64 -14.07
CA THR A 60 -20.37 -16.11 -12.91
C THR A 60 -21.01 -14.83 -12.39
N LYS A 61 -21.08 -14.70 -11.07
CA LYS A 61 -21.63 -13.53 -10.40
C LYS A 61 -20.49 -12.57 -10.13
N LEU A 62 -20.51 -11.39 -10.75
CA LEU A 62 -19.59 -10.33 -10.40
C LEU A 62 -19.86 -9.90 -8.96
N GLU A 63 -18.89 -10.13 -8.07
CA GLU A 63 -18.95 -9.63 -6.69
C GLU A 63 -18.42 -8.22 -6.63
N LYS A 64 -17.24 -7.99 -7.22
CA LYS A 64 -16.56 -6.70 -7.14
C LYS A 64 -15.87 -6.38 -8.45
N ALA A 65 -15.86 -5.10 -8.80
CA ALA A 65 -15.03 -4.59 -9.88
C ALA A 65 -14.15 -3.48 -9.31
N TYR A 66 -12.93 -3.43 -9.80
CA TYR A 66 -11.94 -2.46 -9.43
C TYR A 66 -11.29 -1.90 -10.69
N LYS A 67 -10.92 -0.64 -10.67
CA LYS A 67 -10.21 0.04 -11.75
C LYS A 67 -8.95 0.70 -11.19
N ASN A 68 -7.84 0.59 -11.89
CA ASN A 68 -6.63 1.36 -11.58
C ASN A 68 -6.47 2.59 -12.50
N ASP A 69 -5.51 3.46 -12.17
CA ASP A 69 -5.16 4.65 -12.97
C ASP A 69 -4.64 4.32 -14.38
N LYS A 70 -4.12 3.11 -14.59
CA LYS A 70 -3.67 2.62 -15.90
C LYS A 70 -4.82 2.13 -16.78
N ASN A 71 -6.06 2.26 -16.32
CA ASN A 71 -7.26 1.70 -16.94
C ASN A 71 -7.25 0.16 -17.07
N GLU A 72 -6.55 -0.50 -16.16
CA GLU A 72 -6.71 -1.93 -15.90
C GLU A 72 -7.88 -2.12 -14.93
N TYR A 73 -8.75 -3.05 -15.27
CA TYR A 73 -9.93 -3.45 -14.54
C TYR A 73 -9.71 -4.81 -13.92
N LYS A 74 -9.80 -4.89 -12.60
CA LYS A 74 -9.79 -6.15 -11.85
C LYS A 74 -11.23 -6.49 -11.48
N LEU A 75 -11.75 -7.58 -12.01
CA LEU A 75 -13.08 -8.10 -11.70
C LEU A 75 -12.94 -9.34 -10.83
N GLU A 76 -13.58 -9.34 -9.67
CA GLU A 76 -13.75 -10.51 -8.83
C GLU A 76 -15.14 -11.08 -9.07
N ILE A 77 -15.17 -12.25 -9.68
CA ILE A 77 -16.38 -13.01 -9.99
C ILE A 77 -16.44 -14.26 -9.12
N SER A 78 -17.64 -14.71 -8.79
CA SER A 78 -17.89 -15.97 -8.10
C SER A 78 -18.60 -16.93 -9.04
N SER A 79 -18.04 -18.11 -9.23
CA SER A 79 -18.65 -19.22 -9.97
C SER A 79 -18.97 -20.34 -8.98
N GLY A 80 -20.25 -20.45 -8.61
CA GLY A 80 -20.68 -21.33 -7.52
C GLY A 80 -19.97 -20.99 -6.21
N ASP A 81 -19.27 -21.96 -5.63
CA ASP A 81 -18.50 -21.82 -4.38
C ASP A 81 -17.08 -21.27 -4.57
N LYS A 82 -16.65 -21.00 -5.81
CA LYS A 82 -15.27 -20.57 -6.13
C LYS A 82 -15.23 -19.12 -6.57
N LYS A 83 -14.32 -18.34 -5.98
CA LYS A 83 -14.03 -16.96 -6.40
C LYS A 83 -12.87 -16.95 -7.40
N TYR A 84 -13.02 -16.17 -8.45
CA TYR A 84 -12.00 -15.95 -9.47
C TYR A 84 -11.76 -14.46 -9.62
N THR A 85 -10.48 -14.09 -9.77
CA THR A 85 -10.08 -12.73 -10.09
C THR A 85 -9.62 -12.69 -11.54
N ILE A 86 -10.23 -11.80 -12.31
CA ILE A 86 -9.91 -11.56 -13.71
C ILE A 86 -9.36 -10.16 -13.80
N PHE A 87 -8.23 -9.98 -14.48
CA PHE A 87 -7.74 -8.65 -14.82
C PHE A 87 -7.97 -8.44 -16.31
N THR A 88 -8.36 -7.23 -16.68
CA THR A 88 -8.72 -6.86 -18.04
C THR A 88 -8.26 -5.44 -18.30
N ASP A 89 -7.78 -5.17 -19.50
CA ASP A 89 -7.45 -3.82 -19.94
C ASP A 89 -8.72 -3.07 -20.39
N ALA A 90 -8.68 -1.73 -20.46
CA ALA A 90 -9.76 -0.89 -20.99
C ALA A 90 -10.25 -1.33 -22.38
N SER A 91 -9.36 -1.92 -23.16
CA SER A 91 -9.64 -2.47 -24.48
C SER A 91 -10.44 -3.79 -24.45
N GLY A 92 -10.82 -4.29 -23.27
CA GLY A 92 -11.53 -5.57 -23.12
C GLY A 92 -10.63 -6.79 -23.29
N ASN A 93 -9.32 -6.63 -23.18
CA ASN A 93 -8.35 -7.72 -23.29
C ASN A 93 -8.08 -8.28 -21.89
N ILE A 94 -8.25 -9.58 -21.68
CA ILE A 94 -7.92 -10.21 -20.40
C ILE A 94 -6.41 -10.22 -20.25
N ILE A 95 -5.92 -9.54 -19.22
CA ILE A 95 -4.54 -9.58 -18.78
C ILE A 95 -4.45 -10.57 -17.63
N LYS A 96 -3.52 -11.53 -17.70
CA LYS A 96 -3.30 -12.49 -16.62
C LYS A 96 -1.99 -12.10 -15.96
N LYS A 97 -2.05 -11.76 -14.67
CA LYS A 97 -0.88 -11.38 -13.87
C LYS A 97 -0.39 -12.59 -13.06
#